data_AF-A0A8C1ZHG5-F1
#
_entry.id   AF-A0A8C1ZHG5-F1
#
_cell.length_a   1.000
_cell.length_b   1.000
_cell.length_c   1.000
_cell.angle_alpha   90.00
_cell.angle_beta   90.00
_cell.angle_gamma   90.00
#
_symmetry.space_group_name_H-M   'P 1'
#
loop_
_entity.id
_entity.type
_entity.pdbx_description
1 polymer ?
#
loop_
_entity_poly.entity_id
_entity_poly.type
_entity_poly.pdbx_seq_one_letter_code
_entity_poly.pdbx_strand_id
1 'polypeptide(L)'
;MTKEDVLRESSEVESVLGRYSLIPRNSERPGIHQVASVPMPSDREFSFFEPDDPLCLEVLLDPRTTVPELFARNISVIGNEILKRDCGVNDRNGLTDMTLLHYCCKAGAPGIGDAESAASFARQLLCLGAEPSLRSRWTNMNALHYAAYFDVPPLIRMVLQASQSGEVDATCSDFDFGTVLHIASSNLCTSAVKCLLELGANPAFGVCDFLYGY
;
A
#
# COMPACT_ATOMS: atom_id res chain seq x y z
N MET A 1 -0.91 9.65 29.19
CA MET A 1 -0.57 10.37 27.96
C MET A 1 -0.85 11.85 28.15
N THR A 2 0.19 12.67 28.16
CA THR A 2 0.10 14.13 28.17
C THR A 2 -0.05 14.64 26.74
N LYS A 3 -0.72 15.79 26.57
CA LYS A 3 -1.13 16.40 25.28
C LYS A 3 0.03 16.80 24.34
N GLU A 4 1.26 16.42 24.65
CA GLU A 4 2.48 16.85 23.96
C GLU A 4 2.86 15.90 22.81
N ASP A 5 2.46 14.62 22.87
CA ASP A 5 2.76 13.64 21.82
C ASP A 5 1.97 13.90 20.52
N VAL A 6 0.75 14.43 20.63
CA VAL A 6 -0.14 14.72 19.49
C VAL A 6 0.37 15.89 18.64
N LEU A 7 1.04 16.88 19.26
CA LEU A 7 1.56 18.06 18.57
C LEU A 7 2.84 17.77 17.78
N ARG A 8 3.59 16.73 18.18
CA ARG A 8 4.86 16.38 17.56
C ARG A 8 4.65 15.64 16.23
N GLU A 9 3.68 14.71 16.19
CA GLU A 9 3.26 14.04 14.95
C GLU A 9 2.71 15.03 13.91
N SER A 10 1.97 16.07 14.34
CA SER A 10 1.45 17.09 13.42
C SER A 10 2.55 17.94 12.76
N SER A 11 3.68 18.17 13.45
CA SER A 11 4.77 19.01 12.93
C SER A 11 5.64 18.31 11.88
N GLU A 12 5.79 16.99 12.00
CA GLU A 12 6.58 16.20 11.03
C GLU A 12 5.80 16.03 9.72
N VAL A 13 4.48 15.80 9.77
CA VAL A 13 3.63 15.70 8.57
C VAL A 13 3.54 17.01 7.79
N GLU A 14 3.49 18.17 8.46
CA GLU A 14 3.56 19.48 7.80
C GLU A 14 4.91 19.72 7.08
N SER A 15 6.01 19.26 7.67
CA SER A 15 7.34 19.41 7.06
C SER A 15 7.51 18.58 5.78
N VAL A 16 6.85 17.41 5.70
CA VAL A 16 6.83 16.53 4.52
C VAL A 16 5.95 17.12 3.42
N LEU A 17 4.78 17.66 3.78
CA LEU A 17 3.88 18.36 2.85
C LEU A 17 4.53 19.57 2.18
N GLY A 18 5.44 20.28 2.88
CA GLY A 18 6.14 21.44 2.34
C GLY A 18 7.14 21.14 1.20
N ARG A 19 7.53 19.87 0.98
CA ARG A 19 8.49 19.47 -0.08
C ARG A 19 7.82 18.93 -1.34
N TYR A 20 6.62 18.39 -1.21
CA TYR A 20 5.80 17.96 -2.35
C TYR A 20 4.80 19.06 -2.63
N SER A 21 5.25 20.08 -3.36
CA SER A 21 4.38 21.15 -3.84
C SER A 21 3.10 20.54 -4.41
N LEU A 22 1.95 20.93 -3.82
CA LEU A 22 0.58 20.61 -4.22
C LEU A 22 0.28 21.20 -5.61
N ILE A 23 1.09 20.87 -6.62
CA ILE A 23 0.83 21.25 -8.00
C ILE A 23 -0.44 20.49 -8.38
N PRO A 24 -1.58 21.17 -8.60
CA PRO A 24 -2.80 20.49 -9.00
C PRO A 24 -2.54 19.89 -10.38
N ARG A 25 -2.47 18.57 -10.47
CA ARG A 25 -2.41 17.90 -11.77
C ARG A 25 -3.75 18.01 -12.46
N ASN A 26 -3.68 18.45 -13.71
CA ASN A 26 -4.78 18.67 -14.63
C ASN A 26 -5.35 17.37 -15.22
N SER A 27 -5.24 16.24 -14.51
CA SER A 27 -5.76 14.93 -14.94
C SER A 27 -6.62 14.34 -13.85
N GLU A 28 -7.94 14.49 -13.98
CA GLU A 28 -8.96 13.93 -13.07
C GLU A 28 -8.96 12.38 -13.00
N ARG A 29 -8.12 11.69 -13.77
CA ARG A 29 -8.09 10.22 -13.85
C ARG A 29 -6.69 9.67 -13.52
N PRO A 30 -6.60 8.66 -12.63
CA PRO A 30 -5.34 7.97 -12.37
C PRO A 30 -4.74 7.37 -13.64
N GLY A 31 -3.42 7.53 -13.82
CA GLY A 31 -2.67 6.96 -14.94
C GLY A 31 -2.39 5.47 -14.76
N ILE A 32 -2.26 4.74 -15.87
CA ILE A 32 -1.78 3.34 -15.88
C ILE A 32 -0.40 3.30 -16.55
N HIS A 33 0.61 2.90 -15.79
CA HIS A 33 2.01 2.82 -16.22
C HIS A 33 2.28 1.47 -16.89
N GLN A 34 2.69 1.45 -18.16
CA GLN A 34 3.00 0.21 -18.89
C GLN A 34 4.09 -0.60 -18.18
N VAL A 35 4.09 -1.91 -18.35
CA VAL A 35 5.11 -2.78 -17.74
C VAL A 35 6.48 -2.49 -18.35
N ALA A 36 7.50 -2.32 -17.52
CA ALA A 36 8.89 -2.18 -17.94
C ALA A 36 9.80 -3.14 -17.17
N SER A 37 10.87 -3.58 -17.82
CA SER A 37 11.90 -4.41 -17.19
C SER A 37 12.73 -3.58 -16.22
N VAL A 38 13.07 -4.15 -15.06
CA VAL A 38 13.95 -3.47 -14.10
C VAL A 38 15.35 -3.32 -14.72
N PRO A 39 15.91 -2.10 -14.79
CA PRO A 39 17.32 -1.91 -15.10
C PRO A 39 18.16 -2.51 -13.97
N MET A 40 18.69 -3.71 -14.21
CA MET A 40 19.58 -4.40 -13.27
C MET A 40 21.04 -4.11 -13.62
N PRO A 41 21.91 -3.90 -12.62
CA PRO A 41 23.35 -3.85 -12.85
C PRO A 41 23.82 -5.16 -13.50
N SER A 42 24.62 -5.07 -14.56
CA SER A 42 25.03 -6.21 -15.40
C SER A 42 25.88 -7.26 -14.70
N ASP A 43 26.44 -6.95 -13.52
CA ASP A 43 27.40 -7.80 -12.80
C ASP A 43 26.79 -8.60 -11.63
N ARG A 44 25.47 -8.83 -11.60
CA ARG A 44 24.81 -9.54 -10.48
C ARG A 44 24.23 -10.91 -10.82
N GLU A 45 24.60 -11.89 -10.00
CA GLU A 45 24.00 -13.24 -9.97
C GLU A 45 22.63 -13.30 -9.26
N PHE A 46 22.27 -12.29 -8.45
CA PHE A 46 20.99 -12.25 -7.73
C PHE A 46 20.03 -11.21 -8.29
N SER A 47 18.77 -11.62 -8.45
CA SER A 47 17.66 -10.90 -9.09
C SER A 47 16.87 -9.99 -8.15
N PHE A 48 17.36 -9.74 -6.92
CA PHE A 48 16.68 -8.91 -5.93
C PHE A 48 17.33 -7.54 -5.79
N PHE A 49 16.50 -6.52 -5.54
CA PHE A 49 16.93 -5.13 -5.38
C PHE A 49 17.15 -4.81 -3.91
N GLU A 50 18.39 -4.48 -3.56
CA GLU A 50 18.78 -4.08 -2.20
C GLU A 50 18.93 -2.56 -2.14
N PRO A 51 18.06 -1.81 -1.44
CA PRO A 51 18.10 -0.35 -1.47
C PRO A 51 19.36 0.26 -0.85
N ASP A 52 20.03 -0.44 0.06
CA ASP A 52 21.28 0.00 0.69
C ASP A 52 22.51 -0.28 -0.18
N ASP A 53 22.34 -1.00 -1.29
CA ASP A 53 23.42 -1.31 -2.19
C ASP A 53 23.74 -0.11 -3.12
N PRO A 54 25.02 0.30 -3.26
CA PRO A 54 25.42 1.41 -4.11
C PRO A 54 24.95 1.30 -5.58
N LEU A 55 25.01 0.12 -6.20
CA LEU A 55 24.60 -0.05 -7.61
C LEU A 55 23.08 0.07 -7.76
N CYS A 56 22.35 -0.42 -6.78
CA CYS A 56 20.91 -0.26 -6.68
C CYS A 56 20.51 1.22 -6.50
N LEU A 57 21.25 1.95 -5.67
CA LEU A 57 21.10 3.40 -5.48
C LEU A 57 21.39 4.19 -6.76
N GLU A 58 22.42 3.83 -7.52
CA GLU A 58 22.71 4.48 -8.81
C GLU A 58 21.52 4.39 -9.77
N VAL A 59 20.91 3.21 -9.89
CA VAL A 59 19.71 3.02 -10.72
C VAL A 59 18.52 3.81 -10.17
N LEU A 60 18.34 3.83 -8.84
CA LEU A 60 17.25 4.55 -8.19
C LEU A 60 17.36 6.07 -8.38
N LEU A 61 18.57 6.60 -8.34
CA LEU A 61 18.86 8.03 -8.46
C LEU A 61 19.06 8.47 -9.91
N ASP A 62 19.19 7.54 -10.87
CA ASP A 62 19.27 7.87 -12.30
C ASP A 62 17.96 8.55 -12.74
N PRO A 63 18.01 9.80 -13.24
CA PRO A 63 16.83 10.51 -13.72
C PRO A 63 16.21 9.88 -14.97
N ARG A 64 16.94 8.98 -15.66
CA ARG A 64 16.45 8.23 -16.82
C ARG A 64 15.61 7.02 -16.42
N THR A 65 15.71 6.55 -15.17
CA THR A 65 14.89 5.45 -14.67
C THR A 65 13.45 5.93 -14.56
N THR A 66 12.56 5.26 -15.28
CA THR A 66 11.15 5.60 -15.43
C THR A 66 10.30 5.04 -14.28
N VAL A 67 9.12 5.64 -14.07
CA VAL A 67 8.15 5.18 -13.06
C VAL A 67 7.76 3.69 -13.24
N PRO A 68 7.42 3.21 -14.46
CA PRO A 68 7.27 1.79 -14.76
C PRO A 68 8.37 0.87 -14.22
N GLU A 69 9.63 1.25 -14.40
CA GLU A 69 10.80 0.45 -14.00
C GLU A 69 10.96 0.42 -12.48
N LEU A 70 10.52 1.47 -11.79
CA LEU A 70 10.49 1.54 -10.33
C LEU A 70 9.31 0.77 -9.73
N PHE A 71 8.13 0.73 -10.38
CA PHE A 71 6.98 -0.05 -9.92
C PHE A 71 7.28 -1.56 -9.77
N ALA A 72 8.27 -2.06 -10.50
CA ALA A 72 8.71 -3.44 -10.41
C ALA A 72 9.61 -3.74 -9.19
N ARG A 73 9.87 -2.77 -8.31
CA ARG A 73 10.86 -2.85 -7.21
C ARG A 73 10.22 -2.62 -5.82
N ASN A 74 11.03 -2.71 -4.75
CA ASN A 74 10.58 -2.60 -3.36
C ASN A 74 10.14 -1.17 -3.00
N ILE A 75 8.84 -0.97 -2.74
CA ILE A 75 8.23 0.36 -2.67
C ILE A 75 8.57 1.17 -1.41
N SER A 76 8.94 0.51 -0.32
CA SER A 76 9.16 1.22 0.96
C SER A 76 10.28 2.25 0.87
N VAL A 77 11.32 1.99 0.08
CA VAL A 77 12.47 2.89 -0.08
C VAL A 77 12.35 3.77 -1.32
N ILE A 78 11.78 3.26 -2.42
CA ILE A 78 11.74 3.95 -3.72
C ILE A 78 10.46 4.77 -3.93
N GLY A 79 9.46 4.63 -3.07
CA GLY A 79 8.16 5.25 -3.27
C GLY A 79 8.23 6.78 -3.39
N ASN A 80 9.06 7.42 -2.57
CA ASN A 80 9.31 8.86 -2.67
C ASN A 80 9.96 9.26 -4.00
N GLU A 81 10.83 8.41 -4.55
CA GLU A 81 11.47 8.63 -5.86
C GLU A 81 10.47 8.50 -7.02
N ILE A 82 9.47 7.64 -6.88
CA ILE A 82 8.36 7.53 -7.84
C ILE A 82 7.50 8.80 -7.79
N LEU A 83 7.17 9.31 -6.61
CA LEU A 83 6.40 10.54 -6.45
C LEU A 83 7.13 11.77 -7.01
N LYS A 84 8.47 11.85 -6.84
CA LYS A 84 9.29 12.91 -7.45
C LYS A 84 9.28 12.89 -8.98
N ARG A 85 9.06 11.71 -9.57
CA ARG A 85 8.94 11.52 -11.03
C ARG A 85 7.50 11.69 -11.50
N ASP A 86 6.74 12.53 -10.81
CA ASP A 86 5.47 13.03 -11.32
C ASP A 86 4.40 11.92 -11.43
N CYS A 87 4.57 10.82 -10.69
CA CYS A 87 3.61 9.74 -10.57
C CYS A 87 2.46 10.15 -9.62
N GLY A 88 1.22 9.99 -10.07
CA GLY A 88 0.06 10.21 -9.23
C GLY A 88 -0.03 9.18 -8.10
N VAL A 89 -0.47 9.57 -6.91
CA VAL A 89 -0.60 8.66 -5.76
C VAL A 89 -1.55 7.49 -5.99
N ASN A 90 -2.53 7.68 -6.87
CA ASN A 90 -3.50 6.68 -7.30
C ASN A 90 -3.15 6.01 -8.63
N ASP A 91 -2.02 6.37 -9.25
CA ASP A 91 -1.57 5.74 -10.48
C ASP A 91 -1.31 4.26 -10.26
N ARG A 92 -1.46 3.48 -11.34
CA ARG A 92 -1.53 2.02 -11.29
C ARG A 92 -0.46 1.43 -12.19
N ASN A 93 0.12 0.31 -11.77
CA ASN A 93 1.00 -0.44 -12.66
C ASN A 93 0.17 -1.25 -13.68
N GLY A 94 0.67 -1.39 -14.90
CA GLY A 94 -0.04 -1.99 -16.01
C GLY A 94 -0.17 -3.51 -15.95
N LEU A 95 0.55 -4.18 -15.05
CA LEU A 95 0.51 -5.64 -14.90
C LEU A 95 -0.64 -6.09 -13.99
N THR A 96 -0.67 -5.55 -12.77
CA THR A 96 -1.59 -5.97 -11.69
C THR A 96 -2.67 -4.95 -11.40
N ASP A 97 -2.55 -3.74 -11.97
CA ASP A 97 -3.44 -2.62 -11.69
C ASP A 97 -3.40 -2.22 -10.21
N MET A 98 -2.28 -2.43 -9.53
CA MET A 98 -2.07 -2.02 -8.14
C MET A 98 -1.52 -0.59 -8.06
N THR A 99 -2.01 0.16 -7.07
CA THR A 99 -1.48 1.49 -6.70
C THR A 99 -0.28 1.38 -5.76
N LEU A 100 0.41 2.50 -5.51
CA LEU A 100 1.49 2.57 -4.52
C LEU A 100 1.06 2.09 -3.12
N LEU A 101 -0.17 2.38 -2.72
CA LEU A 101 -0.71 1.96 -1.41
C LEU A 101 -0.83 0.44 -1.28
N HIS A 102 -1.16 -0.27 -2.37
CA HIS A 102 -1.15 -1.74 -2.39
C HIS A 102 0.26 -2.29 -2.22
N TYR A 103 1.24 -1.69 -2.90
CA TYR A 103 2.63 -2.08 -2.76
C TYR A 103 3.16 -1.81 -1.35
N CYS A 104 2.72 -0.74 -0.68
CA CYS A 104 3.08 -0.50 0.73
C CYS A 104 2.67 -1.68 1.62
N CYS A 105 1.46 -2.21 1.40
CA CYS A 105 0.96 -3.38 2.11
C CYS A 105 1.85 -4.61 1.90
N LYS A 106 2.36 -4.81 0.69
CA LYS A 106 3.32 -5.88 0.39
C LYS A 106 4.69 -5.64 1.03
N ALA A 107 5.18 -4.40 1.01
CA ALA A 107 6.52 -4.07 1.52
C ALA A 107 6.61 -4.11 3.06
N GLY A 108 5.48 -3.96 3.76
CA GLY A 108 5.43 -4.13 5.22
C GLY A 108 5.36 -5.58 5.70
N ALA A 109 5.34 -6.56 4.78
CA ALA A 109 5.21 -7.98 5.12
C ALA A 109 6.43 -8.50 5.91
N PRO A 110 6.24 -9.36 6.93
CA PRO A 110 7.33 -9.98 7.66
C PRO A 110 8.33 -10.69 6.72
N GLY A 111 9.61 -10.38 6.86
CA GLY A 111 10.68 -10.95 6.03
C GLY A 111 10.84 -10.30 4.64
N ILE A 112 10.00 -9.32 4.28
CA ILE A 112 10.12 -8.55 3.03
C ILE A 112 10.60 -7.12 3.29
N GLY A 113 10.11 -6.47 4.34
CA GLY A 113 10.53 -5.12 4.70
C GLY A 113 10.07 -4.74 6.09
N ASP A 114 10.18 -3.44 6.40
CA ASP A 114 9.84 -2.89 7.70
C ASP A 114 8.40 -2.35 7.74
N ALA A 115 7.58 -2.91 8.63
CA ALA A 115 6.16 -2.60 8.72
C ALA A 115 5.89 -1.14 9.12
N GLU A 116 6.71 -0.57 10.00
CA GLU A 116 6.56 0.82 10.48
C GLU A 116 6.95 1.82 9.39
N SER A 117 8.05 1.58 8.68
CA SER A 117 8.45 2.39 7.52
C SER A 117 7.41 2.34 6.41
N ALA A 118 6.85 1.15 6.13
CA ALA A 118 5.76 1.00 5.18
C ALA A 118 4.49 1.73 5.64
N ALA A 119 4.18 1.71 6.93
CA ALA A 119 3.06 2.45 7.52
C ALA A 119 3.24 3.96 7.47
N SER A 120 4.45 4.46 7.72
CA SER A 120 4.80 5.87 7.57
C SER A 120 4.63 6.34 6.13
N PHE A 121 5.12 5.55 5.16
CA PHE A 121 4.94 5.89 3.75
C PHE A 121 3.48 5.78 3.29
N ALA A 122 2.73 4.78 3.77
CA ALA A 122 1.29 4.68 3.50
C ALA A 122 0.52 5.89 4.07
N ARG A 123 0.86 6.36 5.27
CA ARG A 123 0.30 7.58 5.85
C ARG A 123 0.55 8.78 4.94
N GLN A 124 1.78 8.94 4.43
CA GLN A 124 2.11 9.99 3.48
C GLN A 124 1.27 9.89 2.20
N LEU A 125 1.11 8.71 1.62
CA LEU A 125 0.27 8.49 0.44
C LEU A 125 -1.20 8.88 0.71
N LEU A 126 -1.76 8.46 1.85
CA LEU A 126 -3.13 8.80 2.25
C LEU A 126 -3.29 10.31 2.44
N CYS A 127 -2.33 10.99 3.07
CA CYS A 127 -2.33 12.46 3.20
C CYS A 127 -2.26 13.17 1.84
N LEU A 128 -1.63 12.56 0.85
CA LEU A 128 -1.56 13.08 -0.53
C LEU A 128 -2.79 12.69 -1.38
N GLY A 129 -3.81 12.04 -0.80
CA GLY A 129 -5.06 11.69 -1.47
C GLY A 129 -5.07 10.29 -2.11
N ALA A 130 -4.25 9.35 -1.62
CA ALA A 130 -4.37 7.96 -2.02
C ALA A 130 -5.70 7.36 -1.55
N GLU A 131 -6.41 6.68 -2.45
CA GLU A 131 -7.73 6.11 -2.21
C GLU A 131 -7.61 4.65 -1.74
N PRO A 132 -7.92 4.33 -0.47
CA PRO A 132 -7.78 2.98 0.08
C PRO A 132 -8.79 1.97 -0.49
N SER A 133 -9.90 2.47 -1.05
CA SER A 133 -10.98 1.67 -1.62
C SER A 133 -10.67 1.11 -3.01
N LEU A 134 -9.66 1.65 -3.70
CA LEU A 134 -9.26 1.18 -5.02
C LEU A 134 -8.87 -0.29 -4.96
N ARG A 135 -9.43 -1.10 -5.85
CA ARG A 135 -9.21 -2.55 -5.90
C ARG A 135 -8.27 -2.90 -7.04
N SER A 136 -7.33 -3.82 -6.86
CA SER A 136 -6.51 -4.34 -7.95
C SER A 136 -7.39 -5.06 -9.00
N ARG A 137 -6.95 -5.14 -10.25
CA ARG A 137 -7.67 -5.90 -11.28
C ARG A 137 -7.44 -7.40 -11.15
N TRP A 138 -6.27 -7.80 -10.67
CA TRP A 138 -5.85 -9.21 -10.67
C TRP A 138 -6.48 -10.02 -9.54
N THR A 139 -6.70 -9.42 -8.38
CA THR A 139 -7.23 -10.11 -7.19
C THR A 139 -8.54 -9.52 -6.68
N ASN A 140 -9.01 -8.45 -7.31
CA ASN A 140 -10.08 -7.62 -6.80
C ASN A 140 -9.90 -7.25 -5.32
N MET A 141 -8.68 -7.12 -4.81
CA MET A 141 -8.40 -6.73 -3.42
C MET A 141 -8.06 -5.25 -3.33
N ASN A 142 -8.60 -4.55 -2.34
CA ASN A 142 -8.17 -3.20 -1.97
C ASN A 142 -6.97 -3.22 -1.00
N ALA A 143 -6.47 -2.06 -0.60
CA ALA A 143 -5.31 -1.96 0.30
C ALA A 143 -5.51 -2.71 1.62
N LEU A 144 -6.70 -2.66 2.22
CA LEU A 144 -6.99 -3.33 3.49
C LEU A 144 -6.90 -4.85 3.37
N HIS A 145 -7.43 -5.42 2.28
CA HIS A 145 -7.30 -6.85 1.99
C HIS A 145 -5.83 -7.26 1.86
N TYR A 146 -4.99 -6.45 1.18
CA TYR A 146 -3.57 -6.75 1.04
C TYR A 146 -2.81 -6.65 2.37
N ALA A 147 -3.09 -5.64 3.21
CA ALA A 147 -2.49 -5.52 4.53
C ALA A 147 -2.82 -6.73 5.42
N ALA A 148 -4.05 -7.23 5.33
CA ALA A 148 -4.48 -8.45 6.02
C ALA A 148 -3.85 -9.72 5.42
N TYR A 149 -3.83 -9.84 4.09
CA TYR A 149 -3.25 -10.97 3.36
C TYR A 149 -1.76 -11.19 3.69
N PHE A 150 -1.02 -10.09 3.90
CA PHE A 150 0.42 -10.11 4.19
C PHE A 150 0.78 -10.03 5.68
N ASP A 151 -0.20 -10.12 6.58
CA ASP A 151 -0.02 -10.04 8.04
C ASP A 151 0.66 -8.73 8.52
N VAL A 152 0.14 -7.56 8.10
CA VAL A 152 0.73 -6.24 8.44
C VAL A 152 -0.24 -5.38 9.28
N PRO A 153 -0.38 -5.63 10.60
CA PRO A 153 -1.28 -4.88 11.48
C PRO A 153 -1.11 -3.36 11.49
N PRO A 154 0.11 -2.78 11.44
CA PRO A 154 0.26 -1.32 11.37
C PRO A 154 -0.48 -0.72 10.16
N LEU A 155 -0.40 -1.38 9.00
CA LEU A 155 -1.09 -0.94 7.80
C LEU A 155 -2.60 -1.17 7.85
N ILE A 156 -3.07 -2.24 8.49
CA ILE A 156 -4.51 -2.43 8.74
C ILE A 156 -5.07 -1.22 9.49
N ARG A 157 -4.41 -0.79 10.57
CA ARG A 157 -4.82 0.38 11.37
C ARG A 157 -4.79 1.66 10.53
N MET A 158 -3.73 1.88 9.75
CA MET A 158 -3.60 3.09 8.93
C MET A 158 -4.65 3.18 7.83
N VAL A 159 -4.86 2.09 7.09
CA VAL A 159 -5.83 2.04 6.00
C VAL A 159 -7.24 2.23 6.55
N LEU A 160 -7.61 1.56 7.64
CA LEU A 160 -8.94 1.73 8.25
C LEU A 160 -9.19 3.14 8.78
N GLN A 161 -8.18 3.80 9.35
CA GLN A 161 -8.31 5.20 9.78
C GLN A 161 -8.63 6.17 8.64
N ALA A 162 -8.18 5.86 7.42
CA ALA A 162 -8.44 6.66 6.22
C ALA A 162 -9.62 6.14 5.37
N SER A 163 -10.31 5.09 5.82
CA SER A 163 -11.40 4.45 5.09
C SER A 163 -12.78 4.87 5.63
N GLN A 164 -13.83 4.54 4.87
CA GLN A 164 -15.22 4.77 5.29
C GLN A 164 -15.60 3.82 6.43
N SER A 165 -16.64 4.19 7.19
CA SER A 165 -17.19 3.32 8.25
C SER A 165 -17.71 2.01 7.65
N GLY A 166 -17.39 0.88 8.31
CA GLY A 166 -17.78 -0.46 7.87
C GLY A 166 -16.77 -1.17 6.98
N GLU A 167 -15.72 -0.49 6.50
CA GLU A 167 -14.68 -1.11 5.65
C GLU A 167 -13.90 -2.23 6.34
N VAL A 168 -13.97 -2.36 7.67
CA VAL A 168 -13.37 -3.49 8.41
C VAL A 168 -13.91 -4.86 7.96
N ASP A 169 -15.16 -4.89 7.48
CA ASP A 169 -15.82 -6.09 6.93
C ASP A 169 -15.89 -6.06 5.40
N ALA A 170 -15.03 -5.28 4.73
CA ALA A 170 -14.99 -5.23 3.27
C ALA A 170 -14.82 -6.63 2.67
N THR A 171 -15.62 -6.94 1.65
CA THR A 171 -15.66 -8.24 0.97
C THR A 171 -14.82 -8.24 -0.30
N CYS A 172 -14.37 -9.41 -0.73
CA CYS A 172 -13.66 -9.62 -2.00
C CYS A 172 -14.34 -10.69 -2.87
N SER A 173 -14.80 -10.32 -4.08
CA SER A 173 -15.52 -11.27 -4.97
C SER A 173 -14.65 -12.42 -5.44
N ASP A 174 -13.35 -12.18 -5.65
CA ASP A 174 -12.41 -13.21 -6.12
C ASP A 174 -11.98 -14.15 -4.98
N PHE A 175 -12.47 -13.90 -3.77
CA PHE A 175 -12.25 -14.72 -2.58
C PHE A 175 -13.58 -15.18 -1.99
N ASP A 176 -14.49 -15.64 -2.85
CA ASP A 176 -15.85 -16.12 -2.49
C ASP A 176 -16.62 -15.11 -1.61
N PHE A 177 -16.49 -13.81 -1.92
CA PHE A 177 -17.05 -12.71 -1.12
C PHE A 177 -16.63 -12.70 0.36
N GLY A 178 -15.53 -13.39 0.69
CA GLY A 178 -14.95 -13.38 2.02
C GLY A 178 -14.54 -11.98 2.44
N THR A 179 -14.74 -11.67 3.72
CA THR A 179 -14.28 -10.41 4.32
C THR A 179 -12.76 -10.38 4.47
N VAL A 180 -12.21 -9.21 4.79
CA VAL A 180 -10.81 -9.04 5.19
C VAL A 180 -10.39 -10.04 6.28
N LEU A 181 -11.26 -10.31 7.26
CA LEU A 181 -11.02 -11.27 8.34
C LEU A 181 -10.94 -12.72 7.84
N HIS A 182 -11.78 -13.09 6.87
CA HIS A 182 -11.72 -14.40 6.23
C HIS A 182 -10.38 -14.61 5.51
N ILE A 183 -9.95 -13.62 4.73
CA ILE A 183 -8.67 -13.66 4.00
C ILE A 183 -7.49 -13.80 4.97
N ALA A 184 -7.45 -12.99 6.04
CA ALA A 184 -6.40 -13.09 7.06
C ALA A 184 -6.37 -14.50 7.70
N SER A 185 -7.55 -15.05 7.99
CA SER A 185 -7.70 -16.35 8.64
C SER A 185 -7.25 -17.50 7.72
N SER A 186 -7.66 -17.48 6.45
CA SER A 186 -7.26 -18.47 5.43
C SER A 186 -5.74 -18.49 5.19
N ASN A 187 -5.08 -17.35 5.35
CA ASN A 187 -3.63 -17.22 5.19
C ASN A 187 -2.82 -17.45 6.47
N LEU A 188 -3.48 -17.79 7.59
CA LEU A 188 -2.84 -17.94 8.89
C LEU A 188 -2.15 -16.66 9.39
N CYS A 189 -2.63 -15.49 8.97
CA CYS A 189 -2.15 -14.17 9.38
C CYS A 189 -2.68 -13.84 10.78
N THR A 190 -2.14 -14.51 11.80
CA THR A 190 -2.66 -14.43 13.18
C THR A 190 -2.61 -13.02 13.77
N SER A 191 -1.59 -12.22 13.41
CA SER A 191 -1.43 -10.85 13.88
C SER A 191 -2.53 -9.96 13.29
N ALA A 192 -2.80 -10.10 12.00
CA ALA A 192 -3.88 -9.42 11.29
C ALA A 192 -5.25 -9.84 11.79
N VAL A 193 -5.50 -11.14 12.00
CA VAL A 193 -6.76 -11.64 12.58
C VAL A 193 -7.03 -10.99 13.93
N LYS A 194 -6.04 -10.99 14.82
CA LYS A 194 -6.16 -10.35 16.14
C LYS A 194 -6.44 -8.85 16.00
N CYS A 195 -5.70 -8.17 15.14
CA CYS A 195 -5.87 -6.74 14.90
C CYS A 195 -7.25 -6.40 14.35
N LEU A 196 -7.77 -7.17 13.39
CA LEU A 196 -9.09 -6.97 12.79
C LEU A 196 -10.21 -7.17 13.82
N LEU A 197 -10.11 -8.20 14.66
CA LEU A 197 -11.07 -8.43 15.75
C LEU A 197 -11.06 -7.30 16.79
N GLU A 198 -9.88 -6.78 17.16
CA GLU A 198 -9.75 -5.60 18.02
C GLU A 198 -10.38 -4.34 17.41
N LEU A 199 -10.38 -4.25 16.07
CA LEU A 199 -10.97 -3.15 15.30
C LEU A 199 -12.45 -3.39 14.97
N GLY A 200 -13.06 -4.46 15.47
CA GLY A 200 -14.49 -4.72 15.37
C GLY A 200 -14.93 -5.52 14.13
N ALA A 201 -14.02 -6.20 13.45
CA ALA A 201 -14.40 -7.14 12.38
C ALA A 201 -15.37 -8.20 12.91
N ASN A 202 -16.42 -8.52 12.14
CA ASN A 202 -17.43 -9.48 12.55
C ASN A 202 -17.00 -10.92 12.24
N PRO A 203 -16.67 -11.77 13.25
CA PRO A 203 -16.30 -13.16 13.01
C PRO A 203 -17.46 -14.05 12.59
N ALA A 204 -18.70 -13.60 12.77
CA ALA A 204 -19.91 -14.31 12.38
C ALA A 204 -20.44 -13.89 11.01
N PHE A 205 -19.70 -13.06 10.27
CA PHE A 205 -20.11 -12.57 8.96
C PHE A 205 -20.30 -13.76 8.00
N GLY A 206 -21.55 -14.03 7.62
CA GLY A 206 -21.91 -15.12 6.74
C GLY A 206 -21.96 -14.65 5.29
N VAL A 207 -21.25 -15.34 4.40
CA VAL A 207 -21.30 -15.05 2.95
C VAL A 207 -22.73 -15.22 2.38
N CYS A 208 -23.58 -16.01 3.05
CA CYS A 208 -24.98 -16.22 2.70
C CYS A 208 -25.87 -14.96 2.83
N ASP A 209 -25.44 -13.92 3.56
CA ASP A 209 -26.24 -12.70 3.76
C ASP A 209 -26.42 -11.90 2.46
N PHE A 210 -25.61 -12.16 1.43
CA PHE A 210 -25.77 -11.55 0.10
C PHE A 210 -26.74 -12.30 -0.82
N LEU A 211 -27.06 -13.58 -0.54
CA LEU A 211 -27.90 -14.40 -1.39
C LEU A 211 -29.37 -14.45 -0.96
N TYR A 212 -29.71 -13.91 0.21
CA TYR A 212 -31.07 -13.89 0.76
C TYR A 212 -31.48 -12.55 1.39
N GLY A 213 -31.18 -11.44 0.71
CA GLY A 213 -31.84 -10.17 1.03
C GLY A 213 -33.32 -10.21 0.62
N TYR A 214 -34.21 -10.39 1.60
CA TYR A 214 -35.64 -10.05 1.53
C TYR A 214 -35.87 -8.67 2.13
#